data_AF-A0AAE0TKL0-F1
#
_entry.id   AF-A0AAE0TKL0-F1
#
_cell.length_a   1.000
_cell.length_b   1.000
_cell.length_c   1.000
_cell.angle_alpha   90.00
_cell.angle_beta   90.00
_cell.angle_gamma   90.00
#
_symmetry.space_group_name_H-M   'P 1'
#
loop_
_entity.id
_entity.type
_entity.pdbx_description
1 polymer ?
#
loop_
_entity_poly.entity_id
_entity_poly.type
_entity_poly.pdbx_seq_one_letter_code
_entity_poly.pdbx_strand_id
1 'polypeptide(L)'
;MWPTIGVAMPKRYTTEELKYAVSSVKQKRLTITQAYREFKVPRKTVEDHVKGKVQEKAPGRSPILTTNEESSMVNYMKYSAQQGFPLTRKIARQYVITIMKQNGRQSLFNMNKGPSD
;
A
#
# COMPACT_ATOMS: atom_id res chain seq x y z
N MET A 1 -4.58 -26.23 -24.99
CA MET A 1 -3.94 -24.90 -24.82
C MET A 1 -4.45 -24.31 -23.52
N TRP A 2 -3.65 -24.38 -22.44
CA TRP A 2 -4.00 -23.83 -21.12
C TRP A 2 -3.25 -22.50 -20.91
N PRO A 3 -3.85 -21.46 -20.31
CA PRO A 3 -3.18 -20.19 -20.13
C PRO A 3 -2.10 -20.27 -19.04
N THR A 4 -0.99 -19.58 -19.30
CA THR A 4 0.26 -19.52 -18.55
C THR A 4 0.09 -19.26 -17.05
N ILE A 5 0.77 -20.09 -16.26
CA ILE A 5 0.92 -19.99 -14.81
C ILE A 5 1.65 -18.67 -14.44
N GLY A 6 1.00 -17.82 -13.63
CA GLY A 6 1.72 -17.00 -12.65
C GLY A 6 2.00 -15.52 -12.92
N VAL A 7 1.46 -14.87 -13.97
CA VAL A 7 1.61 -13.41 -14.14
C VAL A 7 0.29 -12.71 -13.84
N ALA A 8 0.27 -11.88 -12.78
CA ALA A 8 -0.86 -11.02 -12.49
C ALA A 8 -1.05 -10.02 -13.64
N MET A 9 -2.19 -10.07 -14.33
CA MET A 9 -2.45 -9.14 -15.43
C MET A 9 -2.44 -7.69 -14.93
N PRO A 10 -1.81 -6.75 -15.67
CA PRO A 10 -1.81 -5.35 -15.30
C PRO A 10 -3.25 -4.82 -15.26
N LYS A 11 -3.52 -3.89 -14.33
CA LYS A 11 -4.81 -3.20 -14.26
C LYS A 11 -5.07 -2.51 -15.59
N ARG A 12 -6.25 -2.75 -16.17
CA ARG A 12 -6.66 -2.18 -17.46
C ARG A 12 -7.22 -0.76 -17.38
N TYR A 13 -7.16 -0.14 -16.20
CA TYR A 13 -7.74 1.17 -15.92
C TYR A 13 -6.78 1.97 -15.04
N THR A 14 -6.79 3.29 -15.21
CA THR A 14 -5.98 4.22 -14.42
C THR A 14 -6.59 4.47 -13.05
N THR A 15 -5.78 4.96 -12.11
CA THR A 15 -6.26 5.37 -10.78
C THR A 15 -7.24 6.55 -10.86
N GLU A 16 -7.09 7.40 -11.87
CA GLU A 16 -7.96 8.55 -12.13
C GLU A 16 -9.33 8.11 -12.63
N GLU A 17 -9.38 7.24 -13.65
CA GLU A 17 -10.62 6.65 -14.17
C GLU A 17 -11.43 5.97 -13.06
N LEU A 18 -10.76 5.23 -12.17
CA LEU A 18 -11.40 4.63 -11.00
C LEU A 18 -12.00 5.68 -10.07
N LYS A 19 -11.27 6.76 -9.76
CA LYS A 19 -11.77 7.85 -8.90
C LYS A 19 -12.98 8.53 -9.51
N TYR A 20 -12.96 8.86 -10.80
CA TYR A 20 -14.09 9.48 -11.50
C TYR A 20 -15.30 8.55 -11.60
N ALA A 21 -15.08 7.26 -11.86
CA ALA A 21 -16.16 6.27 -11.89
C ALA A 21 -16.83 6.14 -10.53
N VAL A 22 -16.05 6.04 -9.45
CA VAL A 22 -16.57 5.90 -8.08
C VAL A 22 -17.28 7.19 -7.62
N SER A 23 -16.74 8.37 -7.92
CA SER A 23 -17.35 9.64 -7.52
C SER A 23 -18.69 9.87 -8.25
N SER A 24 -18.75 9.58 -9.55
CA SER A 24 -19.97 9.72 -10.36
C SER A 24 -21.10 8.80 -9.89
N VAL A 25 -20.75 7.56 -9.48
CA VAL A 25 -21.72 6.61 -8.92
C VAL A 25 -22.16 7.02 -7.51
N LYS A 26 -21.24 7.47 -6.65
CA LYS A 26 -21.58 7.98 -5.30
C LYS A 26 -22.48 9.22 -5.36
N GLN A 27 -22.27 10.10 -6.35
CA GLN A 27 -23.10 11.28 -6.61
C GLN A 27 -24.42 10.95 -7.33
N LYS A 28 -24.73 9.67 -7.58
CA LYS A 28 -25.92 9.19 -8.32
C LYS A 28 -26.08 9.76 -9.74
N ARG A 29 -25.00 10.28 -10.35
CA ARG A 29 -25.02 10.78 -11.74
C ARG A 29 -25.05 9.64 -12.76
N LEU A 30 -24.37 8.54 -12.44
CA LEU A 30 -24.27 7.36 -13.29
C LEU A 30 -24.58 6.09 -12.49
N THR A 31 -25.18 5.11 -13.17
CA THR A 31 -25.25 3.74 -12.66
C THR A 31 -23.91 3.03 -12.80
N ILE A 32 -23.67 1.98 -12.01
CA ILE A 32 -22.45 1.14 -12.09
C ILE A 32 -22.21 0.63 -13.53
N THR A 33 -23.29 0.35 -14.26
CA THR A 33 -23.25 -0.08 -15.67
C THR A 33 -22.77 1.01 -16.60
N GLN A 34 -23.27 2.23 -16.43
CA GLN A 34 -22.88 3.38 -17.24
C GLN A 34 -21.42 3.75 -16.96
N ALA A 35 -21.01 3.75 -15.69
CA ALA A 35 -19.62 3.99 -15.29
C ALA A 35 -18.65 2.97 -15.92
N TYR A 36 -19.03 1.69 -16.02
CA TYR A 36 -18.23 0.70 -16.74
C TYR A 36 -18.07 1.02 -18.24
N ARG A 37 -19.15 1.45 -18.90
CA ARG A 37 -19.11 1.77 -20.34
C ARG A 37 -18.25 3.01 -20.62
N GLU A 38 -18.33 3.99 -19.74
CA GLU A 38 -17.66 5.28 -19.89
C GLU A 38 -16.18 5.24 -19.50
N PHE A 39 -15.88 4.69 -18.31
CA PHE A 39 -14.51 4.70 -17.76
C PHE A 39 -13.77 3.37 -17.93
N LYS A 40 -14.39 2.35 -18.54
CA LYS A 40 -13.83 0.99 -18.76
C LYS A 40 -13.34 0.29 -17.48
N VAL A 41 -13.74 0.77 -16.30
CA VAL A 41 -13.46 0.16 -15.00
C VAL A 41 -14.44 -0.99 -14.76
N PRO A 42 -13.99 -2.23 -14.49
CA PRO A 42 -14.87 -3.38 -14.29
C PRO A 42 -15.97 -3.11 -13.25
N ARG A 43 -17.21 -3.54 -13.55
CA ARG A 43 -18.38 -3.33 -12.68
C ARG A 43 -18.11 -3.72 -11.22
N LYS A 44 -17.54 -4.91 -11.00
CA LYS A 44 -17.25 -5.45 -9.66
C LYS A 44 -16.26 -4.56 -8.91
N THR A 45 -15.26 -4.02 -9.61
CA THR A 45 -14.30 -3.08 -9.03
C THR A 45 -14.99 -1.79 -8.58
N VAL A 46 -15.83 -1.19 -9.42
CA VAL A 46 -16.58 0.02 -9.05
C VAL A 46 -17.51 -0.27 -7.86
N GLU A 47 -18.23 -1.38 -7.90
CA GLU A 47 -19.12 -1.82 -6.83
C GLU A 47 -18.40 -2.03 -5.50
N ASP A 48 -17.25 -2.71 -5.51
CA ASP A 48 -16.46 -2.97 -4.30
C ASP A 48 -15.92 -1.68 -3.67
N HIS A 49 -15.55 -0.68 -4.49
CA HIS A 49 -15.11 0.64 -4.00
C HIS A 49 -16.28 1.51 -3.51
N VAL A 50 -17.46 1.41 -4.14
CA VAL A 50 -18.67 2.11 -3.69
C VAL A 50 -19.18 1.54 -2.36
N LYS A 51 -19.15 0.21 -2.21
CA LYS A 51 -19.54 -0.51 -0.98
C LYS A 51 -18.46 -0.48 0.11
N GLY A 52 -17.29 0.10 -0.15
CA GLY A 52 -16.18 0.19 0.81
C GLY A 52 -15.51 -1.14 1.16
N LYS A 53 -15.70 -2.19 0.34
CA LYS A 53 -15.06 -3.50 0.53
C LYS A 53 -13.56 -3.44 0.24
N VAL A 54 -13.15 -2.58 -0.68
CA VAL A 54 -11.74 -2.32 -0.96
C VAL A 54 -11.33 -1.13 -0.09
N GLN A 55 -10.43 -1.41 0.86
CA GLN A 55 -9.74 -0.36 1.60
C GLN A 55 -8.89 0.46 0.62
N GLU A 56 -8.81 1.78 0.80
CA GLU A 56 -7.91 2.64 0.01
C GLU A 56 -6.42 2.30 0.20
N LYS A 57 -6.11 1.48 1.21
CA LYS A 57 -4.76 1.01 1.49
C LYS A 57 -4.25 0.11 0.36
N ALA A 58 -2.93 0.15 0.17
CA ALA A 58 -2.26 -0.72 -0.78
C ALA A 58 -2.60 -2.19 -0.51
N PRO A 59 -2.81 -3.01 -1.56
CA PRO A 59 -3.00 -4.43 -1.39
C PRO A 59 -1.77 -5.04 -0.71
N GLY A 60 -1.95 -5.73 0.41
CA GLY A 60 -0.85 -6.36 1.16
C GLY A 60 -1.06 -6.34 2.67
N ARG A 61 -0.01 -6.75 3.39
CA ARG A 61 0.01 -6.71 4.87
C ARG A 61 -0.02 -5.26 5.32
N SER A 62 -0.87 -4.94 6.30
CA SER A 62 -0.87 -3.63 6.92
C SER A 62 0.51 -3.27 7.45
N PRO A 63 0.99 -2.04 7.21
CA PRO A 63 2.26 -1.58 7.75
C PRO A 63 2.21 -1.61 9.29
N ILE A 64 3.36 -1.90 9.87
CA ILE A 64 3.54 -2.03 11.32
C ILE A 64 3.69 -0.65 11.97
N LEU A 65 4.43 0.21 11.28
CA LEU A 65 4.63 1.59 11.65
C LEU A 65 3.45 2.41 11.15
N THR A 66 3.13 3.46 11.89
CA THR A 66 2.19 4.47 11.43
C THR A 66 2.81 5.31 10.31
N THR A 67 1.99 5.93 9.48
CA THR A 67 2.47 6.81 8.39
C THR A 67 3.40 7.92 8.90
N ASN A 68 3.15 8.43 10.11
CA ASN A 68 4.00 9.45 10.73
C ASN A 68 5.38 8.91 11.16
N GLU A 69 5.42 7.71 11.74
CA GLU A 69 6.66 7.04 12.10
C GLU A 69 7.50 6.70 10.86
N GLU A 70 6.86 6.17 9.80
CA GLU A 70 7.54 5.88 8.53
C GLU A 70 8.09 7.15 7.88
N SER A 71 7.31 8.23 7.85
CA SER A 71 7.75 9.52 7.31
C SER A 71 8.96 10.08 8.06
N SER A 72 8.91 10.07 9.40
CA SER A 72 10.01 10.54 10.24
C SER A 72 11.30 9.73 10.01
N MET A 73 11.16 8.40 9.90
CA MET A 73 12.27 7.50 9.63
C MET A 73 12.87 7.72 8.24
N VAL A 74 12.05 7.92 7.21
CA VAL A 74 12.50 8.24 5.84
C VAL A 74 13.22 9.57 5.79
N ASN A 75 12.71 10.60 6.47
CA ASN A 75 13.37 11.90 6.55
C ASN A 75 14.75 11.79 7.20
N TYR A 76 14.85 11.04 8.30
CA TYR A 76 16.13 10.78 8.96
C TYR A 76 17.12 9.99 8.08
N MET A 77 16.64 9.01 7.32
CA MET A 77 17.46 8.29 6.34
C MET A 77 18.02 9.21 5.26
N LYS A 78 17.18 10.08 4.70
CA LYS A 78 17.59 11.06 3.69
C LYS A 78 18.62 12.04 4.26
N TYR A 79 18.36 12.55 5.46
CA TYR A 79 19.29 13.43 6.17
C TYR A 79 20.64 12.75 6.41
N SER A 80 20.65 11.55 6.99
CA SER A 80 21.89 10.82 7.26
C SER A 80 22.67 10.50 5.98
N ALA A 81 21.98 10.16 4.89
CA ALA A 81 22.63 9.96 3.59
C ALA A 81 23.29 11.24 3.05
N GLN A 82 22.64 12.40 3.21
CA GLN A 82 23.22 13.69 2.82
C GLN A 82 24.45 14.05 3.65
N GLN A 83 24.49 13.66 4.92
CA GLN A 83 25.64 13.85 5.81
C GLN A 83 26.77 12.83 5.58
N GLY A 84 26.66 11.95 4.59
CA GLY A 84 27.68 10.94 4.27
C GLY A 84 27.57 9.64 5.08
N PHE A 85 26.50 9.45 5.85
CA PHE A 85 26.25 8.26 6.66
C PHE A 85 24.95 7.56 6.25
N PRO A 86 24.85 6.97 5.04
CA PRO A 86 23.63 6.30 4.60
C PRO A 86 23.28 5.12 5.53
N LEU A 87 22.03 5.07 5.97
CA LEU A 87 21.56 4.01 6.85
C LEU A 87 21.37 2.71 6.08
N THR A 88 22.00 1.63 6.55
CA THR A 88 21.85 0.30 5.95
C THR A 88 20.49 -0.31 6.28
N ARG A 89 20.06 -1.29 5.46
CA ARG A 89 18.84 -2.07 5.72
C ARG A 89 18.82 -2.70 7.13
N LYS A 90 19.99 -3.13 7.64
CA LYS A 90 20.13 -3.71 8.98
C LYS A 90 19.80 -2.68 10.06
N ILE A 91 20.37 -1.48 9.97
CA ILE A 91 20.12 -0.37 10.90
C ILE A 91 18.66 0.09 10.83
N ALA A 92 18.11 0.20 9.61
CA ALA A 92 16.69 0.51 9.40
C ALA A 92 15.78 -0.48 10.15
N ARG A 93 16.01 -1.78 10.00
CA ARG A 93 15.26 -2.82 10.71
C ARG A 93 15.38 -2.66 12.23
N GLN A 94 16.57 -2.34 12.73
CA GLN A 94 16.80 -2.12 14.15
C GLN A 94 16.02 -0.91 14.67
N TYR A 95 15.97 0.20 13.92
CA TYR A 95 15.13 1.35 14.28
C TYR A 95 13.66 0.96 14.42
N VAL A 96 13.12 0.19 13.48
CA VAL A 96 11.73 -0.30 13.59
C VAL A 96 11.54 -1.11 14.86
N ILE A 97 12.42 -2.07 15.15
CA ILE A 97 12.35 -2.90 16.37
C ILE A 97 12.39 -2.02 17.62
N THR A 98 13.26 -1.01 17.67
CA THR A 98 13.37 -0.09 18.80
C THR A 98 12.10 0.75 18.99
N ILE A 99 11.56 1.32 17.91
CA ILE A 99 10.29 2.08 17.93
C ILE A 99 9.13 1.19 18.42
N MET A 100 9.12 -0.08 18.04
CA MET A 100 8.11 -1.02 18.52
C MET A 100 8.26 -1.33 20.01
N LYS A 101 9.48 -1.60 20.47
CA LYS A 101 9.79 -1.84 21.89
C LYS A 101 9.41 -0.64 22.76
N GLN A 102 9.74 0.58 22.32
CA GLN A 102 9.40 1.81 23.04
C GLN A 102 7.89 2.00 23.17
N ASN A 103 7.13 1.63 22.14
CA ASN A 103 5.67 1.76 22.14
C ASN A 103 4.95 0.52 22.70
N GLY A 104 5.66 -0.44 23.29
CA GLY A 104 5.09 -1.68 23.83
C GLY A 104 4.43 -2.60 22.81
N ARG A 105 4.74 -2.44 21.51
CA ARG A 105 4.18 -3.25 20.42
C ARG A 105 5.04 -4.49 20.15
N GLN A 106 4.40 -5.62 19.84
CA GLN A 106 5.13 -6.84 19.47
C GLN A 106 5.74 -6.72 18.07
N SER A 107 7.01 -7.08 17.92
CA SER A 107 7.68 -7.07 16.62
C SER A 107 7.28 -8.26 15.76
N LEU A 108 7.01 -8.02 14.47
CA LEU A 108 6.78 -9.09 13.49
C LEU A 108 8.09 -9.69 12.95
N PHE A 109 9.24 -9.18 13.38
CA PHE A 109 10.55 -9.72 13.03
C PHE A 109 10.93 -10.87 13.96
N ASN A 110 11.47 -11.95 13.40
CA ASN A 110 11.96 -13.06 14.19
C ASN A 110 13.27 -12.66 14.89
N MET A 111 13.19 -12.40 16.20
CA MET A 111 14.32 -11.94 17.01
C MET A 111 15.31 -13.06 17.37
N ASN A 112 14.93 -14.34 17.15
CA ASN A 112 15.78 -15.50 17.41
C ASN A 112 16.81 -15.74 16.30
N LYS A 113 16.62 -15.12 15.13
CA LYS A 113 17.68 -14.95 14.15
C LYS A 113 18.38 -13.63 14.47
N GLY A 114 19.68 -13.70 14.75
CA GLY A 114 20.51 -12.50 14.86
C GLY A 114 20.43 -11.62 13.60
N PRO A 115 21.09 -10.45 13.58
CA PRO A 115 21.10 -9.54 12.44
C PRO A 115 21.95 -10.10 11.28
N SER A 116 21.66 -11.31 10.85
CA SER A 116 22.36 -12.02 9.79
C SER A 116 21.81 -11.59 8.43
N ASP A 117 22.78 -11.28 7.56
CA ASP A 117 22.75 -10.87 6.15
C ASP A 117 21.42 -10.91 5.37
#